data_AF-A0A6I5VHH7-F1
#
_entry.id   AF-A0A6I5VHH7-F1
#
_cell.length_a   1.000
_cell.length_b   1.000
_cell.length_c   1.000
_cell.angle_alpha   90.00
_cell.angle_beta   90.00
_cell.angle_gamma   90.00
#
_symmetry.space_group_name_H-M   'P 1'
#
loop_
_entity.id
_entity.type
_entity.pdbx_description
1 polymer ?
#
loop_
_entity_poly.entity_id
_entity_poly.type
_entity_poly.pdbx_seq_one_letter_code
_entity_poly.pdbx_strand_id
1 'polypeptide(L)'
;MTSGGAHDPPIILHIGPHKTGTTTLQSGLAQNRARLLDQGVSYPGTLDHELNAAMSVSTRRADPGKDVLHGTERWFGLLDTIRSPGIRLGVLSSEFYSEAPKDRIGWLVDQLGPRAQVVITLRPLTRIMPSQWQQYLQNQISISWEDWLRAILAAPEPGTVTPTFWRRHRHDLLVRRWLEVTGPERLTVIAVDDLQPAFVLRTFEELLAVEPGTLTPTQLRANRSLTLQEAELIRRFNQLYTSAGLRKIDYTTMIRYGAARFLQRRSPAVDEQRILLPDWANRRATELARMMIDDIAASGVRVIGPLDDLVEPRSTPRPAQPTGVTAVDPELAAHLAAGVIDAMGRYRPAEDPDPARAPVLSTVLRTNRVVRRPGDFDAVELRGRIDRLRARADRELLITEAGRGDLLRELRRRLTRRLKGRVRRRRG
;
A
#
# COMPACT_ATOMS: atom_id res chain seq x y z
N MET A 1 36.18 23.82 19.25
CA MET A 1 35.12 23.03 19.90
C MET A 1 33.77 23.59 19.47
N THR A 2 33.23 23.10 18.35
CA THR A 2 31.84 23.35 17.95
C THR A 2 31.07 22.08 18.30
N SER A 3 30.15 22.20 19.25
CA SER A 3 29.21 21.15 19.63
C SER A 3 28.50 20.63 18.39
N GLY A 4 28.87 19.44 17.94
CA GLY A 4 28.25 18.74 16.81
C GLY A 4 26.82 18.34 17.17
N GLY A 5 25.87 19.25 16.93
CA GLY A 5 24.46 18.89 16.94
C GLY A 5 24.22 17.82 15.87
N ALA A 6 23.42 16.81 16.20
CA ALA A 6 23.01 15.82 15.22
C ALA A 6 22.35 16.53 14.03
N HIS A 7 22.88 16.31 12.83
CA HIS A 7 22.32 16.82 11.60
C HIS A 7 20.96 16.14 11.35
N ASP A 8 19.86 16.91 11.42
CA ASP A 8 18.50 16.39 11.27
C ASP A 8 17.73 17.21 10.24
N PRO A 9 17.92 16.97 8.93
CA PRO A 9 17.33 17.79 7.88
C PRO A 9 15.80 17.67 7.85
N PRO A 10 15.07 18.68 7.34
CA PRO A 10 13.64 18.54 7.10
C PRO A 10 13.36 17.35 6.18
N ILE A 11 12.20 16.73 6.33
CA ILE A 11 11.77 15.58 5.52
C ILE A 11 10.39 15.88 4.93
N ILE A 12 10.27 15.76 3.61
CA ILE A 12 8.97 15.71 2.94
C ILE A 12 8.49 14.26 2.90
N LEU A 13 7.37 14.00 3.57
CA LEU A 13 6.64 12.74 3.49
C LEU A 13 5.46 12.87 2.52
N HIS A 14 5.63 12.36 1.32
CA HIS A 14 4.53 12.23 0.36
C HIS A 14 3.76 10.92 0.58
N ILE A 15 2.45 11.04 0.85
CA ILE A 15 1.64 9.89 1.31
C ILE A 15 0.67 9.35 0.25
N GLY A 16 0.68 9.87 -0.97
CA GLY A 16 -0.30 9.54 -2.01
C GLY A 16 -1.67 10.20 -1.78
N PRO A 17 -2.80 9.48 -1.93
CA PRO A 17 -2.95 8.02 -1.93
C PRO A 17 -2.73 7.33 -3.30
N HIS A 18 -3.12 6.06 -3.47
CA HIS A 18 -3.05 5.37 -4.76
C HIS A 18 -3.78 6.16 -5.86
N LYS A 19 -3.32 6.04 -7.12
CA LYS A 19 -3.97 6.62 -8.30
C LYS A 19 -4.00 8.15 -8.35
N THR A 20 -3.18 8.83 -7.55
CA THR A 20 -3.08 10.30 -7.56
C THR A 20 -1.76 10.83 -8.14
N GLY A 21 -1.03 9.99 -8.90
CA GLY A 21 0.24 10.37 -9.54
C GLY A 21 1.49 9.93 -8.77
N THR A 22 1.36 9.06 -7.77
CA THR A 22 2.49 8.57 -6.96
C THR A 22 3.59 7.93 -7.80
N THR A 23 3.23 7.09 -8.77
CA THR A 23 4.21 6.41 -9.65
C THR A 23 5.02 7.41 -10.47
N THR A 24 4.36 8.44 -11.04
CA THR A 24 5.03 9.49 -11.81
C THR A 24 6.07 10.21 -10.95
N LEU A 25 5.69 10.60 -9.73
CA LEU A 25 6.60 11.24 -8.80
C LEU A 25 7.75 10.33 -8.37
N GLN A 26 7.44 9.11 -7.93
CA GLN A 26 8.41 8.15 -7.43
C GLN A 26 9.47 7.79 -8.48
N SER A 27 9.05 7.47 -9.72
CA SER A 27 9.99 7.21 -10.82
C SER A 27 10.78 8.47 -11.19
N GLY A 28 10.16 9.65 -11.17
CA GLY A 28 10.85 10.92 -11.41
C GLY A 28 11.96 11.20 -10.37
N LEU A 29 11.67 10.99 -9.08
CA LEU A 29 12.65 11.11 -7.99
C LEU A 29 13.76 10.05 -8.12
N ALA A 30 13.38 8.80 -8.39
CA ALA A 30 14.30 7.67 -8.46
C ALA A 30 15.33 7.80 -9.59
N GLN A 31 14.89 8.22 -10.77
CA GLN A 31 15.75 8.41 -11.95
C GLN A 31 16.70 9.60 -11.80
N ASN A 32 16.33 10.58 -10.96
CA ASN A 32 17.09 11.83 -10.81
C ASN A 32 17.81 11.92 -9.45
N ARG A 33 18.04 10.79 -8.76
CA ARG A 33 18.73 10.76 -7.46
C ARG A 33 20.07 11.50 -7.43
N ALA A 34 20.90 11.32 -8.46
CA ALA A 34 22.20 12.00 -8.54
C ALA A 34 22.01 13.53 -8.65
N ARG A 35 21.16 13.99 -9.58
CA ARG A 35 20.85 15.41 -9.77
C ARG A 35 20.20 16.06 -8.54
N LEU A 36 19.39 15.30 -7.80
CA LEU A 36 18.80 15.75 -6.54
C LEU A 36 19.87 15.88 -5.45
N LEU A 37 20.78 14.90 -5.35
CA LEU A 37 21.84 14.88 -4.36
C LEU A 37 22.83 16.03 -4.56
N ASP A 38 23.16 16.36 -5.82
CA ASP A 38 23.99 17.53 -6.18
C ASP A 38 23.37 18.85 -5.69
N GLN A 39 22.04 18.89 -5.50
CA GLN A 39 21.28 20.03 -4.98
C GLN A 39 20.92 19.88 -3.48
N GLY A 40 21.56 18.94 -2.79
CA GLY A 40 21.38 18.63 -1.38
C GLY A 40 20.09 17.90 -1.03
N VAL A 41 19.36 17.34 -2.00
CA VAL A 41 18.10 16.59 -1.76
C VAL A 41 18.34 15.09 -1.81
N SER A 42 17.97 14.38 -0.75
CA SER A 42 18.07 12.92 -0.66
C SER A 42 16.71 12.26 -0.91
N TYR A 43 16.63 11.44 -1.97
CA TYR A 43 15.58 10.43 -2.15
C TYR A 43 16.21 9.04 -1.96
N PRO A 44 16.21 8.50 -0.72
CA PRO A 44 16.98 7.31 -0.38
C PRO A 44 16.42 6.04 -1.01
N GLY A 45 17.21 4.97 -0.94
CA GLY A 45 16.84 3.65 -1.46
C GLY A 45 17.36 3.39 -2.87
N THR A 46 17.12 2.18 -3.36
CA THR A 46 17.62 1.69 -4.66
C THR A 46 16.49 1.38 -5.64
N LEU A 47 15.27 1.24 -5.14
CA LEU A 47 14.08 0.99 -5.94
C LEU A 47 13.39 2.31 -6.32
N ASP A 48 12.49 2.28 -7.30
CA ASP A 48 11.65 3.44 -7.60
C ASP A 48 10.81 3.87 -6.39
N HIS A 49 10.42 2.92 -5.55
CA HIS A 49 9.70 3.15 -4.30
C HIS A 49 9.93 1.99 -3.32
N GLU A 50 10.08 2.30 -2.04
CA GLU A 50 10.38 1.34 -0.97
C GLU A 50 9.07 0.84 -0.32
N LEU A 51 8.26 0.13 -1.12
CA LEU A 51 6.87 -0.27 -0.78
C LEU A 51 6.77 -1.01 0.56
N ASN A 52 7.55 -2.10 0.72
CA ASN A 52 7.50 -2.92 1.91
C ASN A 52 7.92 -2.13 3.16
N ALA A 53 8.92 -1.25 3.01
CA ALA A 53 9.40 -0.42 4.12
C ALA A 53 8.29 0.52 4.62
N ALA A 54 7.65 1.25 3.70
CA ALA A 54 6.53 2.14 4.02
C ALA A 54 5.32 1.38 4.59
N MET A 55 4.97 0.21 4.01
CA MET A 55 3.85 -0.61 4.46
C MET A 55 4.07 -1.14 5.89
N SER A 56 5.28 -1.61 6.21
CA SER A 56 5.66 -2.12 7.53
C SER A 56 5.46 -1.07 8.61
N VAL A 57 5.96 0.14 8.40
CA VAL A 57 5.87 1.20 9.41
C VAL A 57 4.48 1.84 9.50
N SER A 58 3.75 1.91 8.39
CA SER A 58 2.44 2.57 8.34
C SER A 58 1.31 1.68 8.81
N THR A 59 1.33 0.41 8.42
CA THR A 59 0.20 -0.51 8.60
C THR A 59 0.52 -1.74 9.45
N ARG A 60 1.80 -1.96 9.78
CA ARG A 60 2.30 -3.20 10.41
C ARG A 60 1.98 -4.46 9.60
N ARG A 61 1.97 -4.31 8.28
CA ARG A 61 1.81 -5.39 7.31
C ARG A 61 3.01 -5.38 6.38
N ALA A 62 3.26 -6.51 5.73
CA ALA A 62 4.30 -6.65 4.73
C ALA A 62 3.69 -7.04 3.38
N ASP A 63 4.42 -6.74 2.32
CA ASP A 63 4.14 -7.23 0.98
C ASP A 63 4.13 -8.77 0.97
N PRO A 64 3.33 -9.46 0.14
CA PRO A 64 3.33 -10.93 0.10
C PRO A 64 4.74 -11.50 -0.09
N GLY A 65 5.11 -12.48 0.74
CA GLY A 65 6.44 -13.09 0.73
C GLY A 65 7.53 -12.27 1.42
N LYS A 66 7.21 -11.12 2.04
CA LYS A 66 8.15 -10.29 2.80
C LYS A 66 7.78 -10.23 4.28
N ASP A 67 8.71 -9.73 5.09
CA ASP A 67 8.58 -9.63 6.54
C ASP A 67 8.49 -8.17 7.02
N VAL A 68 7.72 -7.97 8.10
CA VAL A 68 7.44 -6.66 8.68
C VAL A 68 8.68 -6.07 9.36
N LEU A 69 9.45 -6.90 10.07
CA LEU A 69 10.66 -6.46 10.77
C LEU A 69 11.71 -6.01 9.76
N HIS A 70 11.96 -6.81 8.72
CA HIS A 70 12.89 -6.43 7.66
C HIS A 70 12.48 -5.12 6.95
N GLY A 71 11.19 -4.95 6.65
CA GLY A 71 10.69 -3.68 6.09
C GLY A 71 10.89 -2.49 7.04
N THR A 72 10.72 -2.71 8.34
CA THR A 72 10.94 -1.67 9.37
C THR A 72 12.41 -1.28 9.47
N GLU A 73 13.31 -2.26 9.50
CA GLU A 73 14.77 -2.03 9.48
C GLU A 73 15.20 -1.27 8.22
N ARG A 74 14.67 -1.68 7.06
CA ARG A 74 14.89 -0.99 5.79
C ARG A 74 14.46 0.47 5.88
N TRP A 75 13.28 0.75 6.45
CA TRP A 75 12.77 2.11 6.60
C TRP A 75 13.66 3.00 7.47
N PHE A 76 14.17 2.48 8.59
CA PHE A 76 15.14 3.22 9.41
C PHE A 76 16.45 3.49 8.68
N GLY A 77 16.94 2.54 7.88
CA GLY A 77 18.12 2.78 7.03
C GLY A 77 17.92 3.89 5.99
N LEU A 78 16.69 4.11 5.50
CA LEU A 78 16.37 5.25 4.63
C LEU A 78 16.45 6.57 5.41
N LEU A 79 16.00 6.61 6.67
CA LEU A 79 16.13 7.78 7.52
C LEU A 79 17.59 8.10 7.86
N ASP A 80 18.40 7.08 8.15
CA ASP A 80 19.83 7.26 8.42
C ASP A 80 20.56 7.84 7.19
N THR A 81 20.16 7.41 5.99
CA THR A 81 20.66 7.97 4.72
C THR A 81 20.28 9.44 4.58
N ILE A 82 19.03 9.81 4.92
CA ILE A 82 18.57 11.21 4.89
C ILE A 82 19.33 12.06 5.92
N ARG A 83 19.58 11.52 7.11
CA ARG A 83 20.25 12.22 8.22
C ARG A 83 21.77 12.33 8.05
N SER A 84 22.33 11.71 7.03
CA SER A 84 23.76 11.80 6.73
C SER A 84 24.19 13.26 6.50
N PRO A 85 25.42 13.65 6.90
CA PRO A 85 25.92 15.01 6.71
C PRO A 85 25.84 15.47 5.25
N GLY A 86 25.52 16.74 5.02
CA GLY A 86 25.46 17.35 3.69
C GLY A 86 24.09 17.27 3.01
N ILE A 87 23.13 16.54 3.58
CA ILE A 87 21.75 16.51 3.07
C ILE A 87 20.97 17.72 3.56
N ARG A 88 20.54 18.60 2.65
CA ARG A 88 19.68 19.75 2.95
C ARG A 88 18.23 19.34 3.23
N LEU A 89 17.71 18.35 2.50
CA LEU A 89 16.31 17.93 2.54
C LEU A 89 16.15 16.44 2.20
N GLY A 90 15.34 15.72 2.96
CA GLY A 90 14.97 14.33 2.66
C GLY A 90 13.58 14.20 2.04
N VAL A 91 13.37 13.18 1.21
CA VAL A 91 12.07 12.85 0.63
C VAL A 91 11.74 11.39 0.85
N LEU A 92 10.59 11.10 1.45
CA LEU A 92 10.00 9.77 1.51
C LEU A 92 8.66 9.79 0.81
N SER A 93 8.44 8.84 -0.11
CA SER A 93 7.22 8.80 -0.92
C SER A 93 6.66 7.39 -0.99
N SER A 94 5.46 7.20 -0.46
CA SER A 94 4.69 5.97 -0.64
C SER A 94 3.22 6.20 -0.35
N GLU A 95 2.37 5.62 -1.18
CA GLU A 95 0.93 5.65 -1.00
C GLU A 95 0.46 4.87 0.24
N PHE A 96 1.27 3.94 0.78
CA PHE A 96 0.92 3.18 1.99
C PHE A 96 0.91 4.04 3.26
N TYR A 97 1.58 5.20 3.26
CA TYR A 97 1.46 6.14 4.37
C TYR A 97 0.02 6.63 4.52
N SER A 98 -0.74 6.83 3.42
CA SER A 98 -2.15 7.26 3.51
C SER A 98 -3.04 6.32 4.34
N GLU A 99 -2.64 5.05 4.48
CA GLU A 99 -3.36 4.04 5.25
C GLU A 99 -3.00 4.00 6.73
N ALA A 100 -2.03 4.80 7.19
CA ALA A 100 -1.65 4.82 8.59
C ALA A 100 -2.84 5.20 9.49
N PRO A 101 -3.15 4.40 10.54
CA PRO A 101 -4.11 4.80 11.57
C PRO A 101 -3.53 5.92 12.44
N LYS A 102 -4.40 6.62 13.19
CA LYS A 102 -4.03 7.84 13.93
C LYS A 102 -2.86 7.63 14.89
N ASP A 103 -2.81 6.49 15.59
CA ASP A 103 -1.69 6.13 16.48
C ASP A 103 -0.36 5.95 15.73
N ARG A 104 -0.40 5.47 14.48
CA ARG A 104 0.79 5.32 13.64
C ARG A 104 1.23 6.63 13.00
N ILE A 105 0.31 7.55 12.71
CA ILE A 105 0.65 8.87 12.16
C ILE A 105 1.49 9.66 13.16
N GLY A 106 1.08 9.72 14.43
CA GLY A 106 1.87 10.38 15.49
C GLY A 106 3.28 9.81 15.57
N TRP A 107 3.39 8.48 15.69
CA TRP A 107 4.68 7.81 15.70
C TRP A 107 5.53 8.12 14.46
N LEU A 108 4.94 8.12 13.25
CA LEU A 108 5.66 8.43 12.01
C LEU A 108 6.21 9.85 12.06
N VAL A 109 5.37 10.84 12.37
CA VAL A 109 5.78 12.26 12.45
C VAL A 109 6.88 12.46 13.48
N ASP A 110 6.77 11.80 14.65
CA ASP A 110 7.80 11.85 15.69
C ASP A 110 9.15 11.30 15.18
N GLN A 111 9.13 10.20 14.43
CA GLN A 111 10.36 9.64 13.84
C GLN A 111 10.97 10.53 12.76
N LEU A 112 10.16 11.28 12.00
CA LEU A 112 10.61 12.19 10.95
C LEU A 112 11.14 13.53 11.49
N GLY A 113 10.80 13.86 12.74
CA GLY A 113 11.26 15.08 13.40
C GLY A 113 10.32 16.27 13.23
N PRO A 114 10.53 17.35 14.01
CA PRO A 114 9.59 18.47 14.12
C PRO A 114 9.43 19.28 12.83
N ARG A 115 10.42 19.22 11.93
CA ARG A 115 10.44 19.93 10.64
C ARG A 115 9.86 19.11 9.49
N ALA A 116 9.29 17.94 9.76
CA ALA A 116 8.68 17.12 8.74
C ALA A 116 7.46 17.82 8.11
N GLN A 117 7.36 17.73 6.79
CA GLN A 117 6.27 18.27 5.98
C GLN A 117 5.55 17.11 5.31
N VAL A 118 4.23 17.04 5.45
CA VAL A 118 3.40 16.00 4.85
C VAL A 118 2.76 16.55 3.58
N VAL A 119 2.84 15.78 2.50
CA VAL A 119 2.25 16.15 1.21
C VAL A 119 1.26 15.07 0.76
N ILE A 120 0.04 15.51 0.46
CA ILE A 120 -1.05 14.66 -0.06
C ILE A 120 -1.33 15.07 -1.49
N THR A 121 -1.36 14.12 -2.43
CA THR A 121 -1.77 14.37 -3.82
C THR A 121 -3.18 13.85 -4.02
N LEU A 122 -4.08 14.65 -4.59
CA LEU A 122 -5.48 14.31 -4.80
C LEU A 122 -5.83 14.33 -6.29
N ARG A 123 -6.75 13.45 -6.67
CA ARG A 123 -7.34 13.41 -8.03
C ARG A 123 -8.84 13.20 -7.96
N PRO A 124 -9.61 13.58 -9.00
CA PRO A 124 -11.05 13.39 -9.01
C PRO A 124 -11.42 11.92 -8.82
N LEU A 125 -12.46 11.65 -8.01
CA LEU A 125 -12.95 10.28 -7.77
C LEU A 125 -13.31 9.57 -9.08
N THR A 126 -13.87 10.31 -10.04
CA THR A 126 -14.24 9.84 -11.38
C THR A 126 -13.05 9.35 -12.20
N ARG A 127 -11.83 9.83 -11.93
CA ARG A 127 -10.58 9.35 -12.54
C ARG A 127 -9.97 8.17 -11.78
N ILE A 128 -10.16 8.11 -10.46
CA ILE A 128 -9.61 7.07 -9.58
C ILE A 128 -10.38 5.76 -9.73
N MET A 129 -11.70 5.81 -9.69
CA MET A 129 -12.57 4.62 -9.58
C MET A 129 -12.32 3.56 -10.66
N PRO A 130 -12.23 3.88 -11.98
CA PRO A 130 -12.00 2.87 -13.02
C PRO A 130 -10.65 2.16 -12.84
N SER A 131 -9.59 2.92 -12.57
CA SER A 131 -8.25 2.36 -12.38
C SER A 131 -8.15 1.51 -11.11
N GLN A 132 -8.87 1.93 -10.07
CA GLN A 132 -8.87 1.25 -8.78
C GLN A 132 -9.62 -0.08 -8.85
N TRP A 133 -10.78 -0.12 -9.51
CA TRP A 133 -11.50 -1.38 -9.76
C TRP A 133 -10.68 -2.37 -10.58
N GLN A 134 -10.04 -1.93 -11.68
CA GLN A 134 -9.13 -2.78 -12.46
C GLN A 134 -7.99 -3.35 -11.61
N GLN A 135 -7.40 -2.54 -10.73
CA GLN A 135 -6.36 -3.03 -9.84
C GLN A 135 -6.90 -4.08 -8.86
N TYR A 136 -8.13 -3.94 -8.36
CA TYR A 136 -8.70 -4.98 -7.52
C TYR A 136 -8.99 -6.28 -8.30
N LEU A 137 -9.42 -6.19 -9.57
CA LEU A 137 -9.57 -7.38 -10.42
C LEU A 137 -8.23 -8.12 -10.56
N GLN A 138 -7.15 -7.36 -10.76
CA GLN A 138 -5.78 -7.89 -10.76
C GLN A 138 -5.30 -8.36 -9.37
N ASN A 139 -6.10 -8.19 -8.32
CA ASN A 139 -5.88 -8.77 -6.99
C ASN A 139 -7.04 -9.71 -6.61
N GLN A 140 -7.59 -10.42 -7.60
CA GLN A 140 -8.51 -11.56 -7.46
C GLN A 140 -9.98 -11.24 -7.13
N ILE A 141 -10.39 -9.96 -7.02
CA ILE A 141 -11.83 -9.68 -6.87
C ILE A 141 -12.57 -9.98 -8.19
N SER A 142 -13.85 -10.32 -8.11
CA SER A 142 -14.67 -10.75 -9.26
C SER A 142 -16.00 -10.01 -9.40
N ILE A 143 -16.29 -9.04 -8.51
CA ILE A 143 -17.46 -8.16 -8.56
C ILE A 143 -17.48 -7.34 -9.86
N SER A 144 -18.67 -7.20 -10.45
CA SER A 144 -18.86 -6.40 -11.67
C SER A 144 -18.58 -4.92 -11.43
N TRP A 145 -18.31 -4.16 -12.49
CA TRP A 145 -18.10 -2.72 -12.41
C TRP A 145 -19.33 -2.00 -11.83
N GLU A 146 -20.52 -2.33 -12.34
CA GLU A 146 -21.78 -1.74 -11.91
C GLU A 146 -22.09 -2.07 -10.44
N ASP A 147 -21.94 -3.33 -10.03
CA ASP A 147 -22.21 -3.75 -8.65
C ASP A 147 -21.20 -3.14 -7.67
N TRP A 148 -19.94 -3.03 -8.09
CA TRP A 148 -18.91 -2.38 -7.28
C TRP A 148 -19.20 -0.90 -7.09
N LEU A 149 -19.58 -0.18 -8.15
CA LEU A 149 -20.01 1.22 -8.05
C LEU A 149 -21.20 1.38 -7.11
N ARG A 150 -22.23 0.52 -7.24
CA ARG A 150 -23.41 0.55 -6.36
C ARG A 150 -23.01 0.34 -4.91
N ALA A 151 -22.15 -0.64 -4.64
CA ALA A 151 -21.68 -0.95 -3.30
C ALA A 151 -20.90 0.21 -2.67
N ILE A 152 -19.92 0.78 -3.37
CA ILE A 152 -19.05 1.82 -2.78
C ILE A 152 -19.74 3.20 -2.69
N LEU A 153 -20.65 3.52 -3.62
CA LEU A 153 -21.30 4.84 -3.67
C LEU A 153 -22.54 4.92 -2.77
N ALA A 154 -23.16 3.77 -2.45
CA ALA A 154 -24.25 3.70 -1.48
C ALA A 154 -23.78 4.02 -0.06
N ALA A 155 -22.61 3.49 0.33
CA ALA A 155 -22.00 3.72 1.63
C ALA A 155 -20.53 4.16 1.47
N PRO A 156 -20.24 5.48 1.55
CA PRO A 156 -18.90 6.02 1.33
C PRO A 156 -17.96 5.83 2.54
N GLU A 157 -17.92 4.60 3.06
CA GLU A 157 -17.19 4.16 4.25
C GLU A 157 -16.47 2.83 3.99
N PRO A 158 -15.48 2.42 4.80
CA PRO A 158 -14.80 1.14 4.66
C PRO A 158 -15.78 -0.07 4.61
N GLY A 159 -15.97 -0.63 3.41
CA GLY A 159 -16.82 -1.81 3.19
C GLY A 159 -16.06 -3.13 3.30
N THR A 160 -16.74 -4.25 3.07
CA THR A 160 -16.15 -5.60 3.15
C THR A 160 -15.36 -6.00 1.89
N VAL A 161 -15.82 -5.60 0.71
CA VAL A 161 -15.22 -6.00 -0.58
C VAL A 161 -13.92 -5.24 -0.85
N THR A 162 -13.93 -3.92 -0.66
CA THR A 162 -12.77 -3.04 -0.90
C THR A 162 -12.54 -2.12 0.30
N PRO A 163 -12.12 -2.65 1.46
CA PRO A 163 -12.09 -1.92 2.74
C PRO A 163 -11.16 -0.70 2.75
N THR A 164 -10.15 -0.69 1.88
CA THR A 164 -9.18 0.41 1.81
C THR A 164 -9.60 1.54 0.88
N PHE A 165 -10.63 1.37 0.03
CA PHE A 165 -11.02 2.37 -0.97
C PHE A 165 -11.34 3.72 -0.30
N TRP A 166 -12.33 3.75 0.59
CA TRP A 166 -12.74 5.00 1.25
C TRP A 166 -11.75 5.48 2.30
N ARG A 167 -10.96 4.59 2.91
CA ARG A 167 -9.84 5.00 3.78
C ARG A 167 -8.82 5.87 3.04
N ARG A 168 -8.60 5.56 1.76
CA ARG A 168 -7.68 6.27 0.86
C ARG A 168 -8.35 7.47 0.18
N HIS A 169 -9.60 7.34 -0.25
CA HIS A 169 -10.25 8.27 -1.19
C HIS A 169 -11.36 9.13 -0.61
N ARG A 170 -11.71 8.99 0.68
CA ARG A 170 -12.34 10.07 1.44
C ARG A 170 -11.29 11.14 1.68
N HIS A 171 -11.06 11.99 0.69
CA HIS A 171 -9.97 12.96 0.69
C HIS A 171 -10.06 13.91 1.89
N ASP A 172 -11.27 14.36 2.21
CA ASP A 172 -11.61 15.10 3.43
C ASP A 172 -11.15 14.37 4.70
N LEU A 173 -11.51 13.10 4.85
CA LEU A 173 -11.15 12.32 6.04
C LEU A 173 -9.67 11.93 6.08
N LEU A 174 -9.02 11.79 4.92
CA LEU A 174 -7.58 11.59 4.81
C LEU A 174 -6.84 12.86 5.27
N VAL A 175 -7.21 14.02 4.73
CA VAL A 175 -6.64 15.32 5.10
C VAL A 175 -6.84 15.57 6.58
N ARG A 176 -8.08 15.46 7.09
CA ARG A 176 -8.41 15.63 8.51
C ARG A 176 -7.56 14.75 9.42
N ARG A 177 -7.46 13.46 9.10
CA ARG A 177 -6.70 12.48 9.90
C ARG A 177 -5.22 12.85 10.06
N TRP A 178 -4.60 13.40 9.02
CA TRP A 178 -3.21 13.85 9.07
C TRP A 178 -3.08 15.24 9.68
N LEU A 179 -4.03 16.15 9.39
CA LEU A 179 -4.08 17.51 9.91
C LEU A 179 -4.18 17.53 11.44
N GLU A 180 -4.99 16.65 12.04
CA GLU A 180 -5.14 16.52 13.50
C GLU A 180 -3.82 16.22 14.24
N VAL A 181 -2.82 15.66 13.55
CA VAL A 181 -1.51 15.33 14.14
C VAL A 181 -0.44 16.35 13.74
N THR A 182 -0.50 16.82 12.50
CA THR A 182 0.55 17.66 11.91
C THR A 182 0.30 19.16 12.10
N GLY A 183 -0.95 19.61 12.16
CA GLY A 183 -1.27 21.02 12.03
C GLY A 183 -1.22 21.52 10.57
N PRO A 184 -1.94 22.60 10.24
CA PRO A 184 -2.05 23.12 8.87
C PRO A 184 -0.72 23.61 8.29
N GLU A 185 0.23 24.01 9.14
CA GLU A 185 1.55 24.51 8.76
C GLU A 185 2.54 23.42 8.32
N ARG A 186 2.23 22.15 8.58
CA ARG A 186 3.05 20.99 8.19
C ARG A 186 2.35 20.06 7.20
N LEU A 187 1.21 20.47 6.64
CA LEU A 187 0.45 19.68 5.69
C LEU A 187 0.16 20.49 4.43
N THR A 188 0.47 19.92 3.27
CA THR A 188 0.14 20.49 1.96
C THR A 188 -0.66 19.49 1.14
N VAL A 189 -1.74 19.97 0.53
CA VAL A 189 -2.58 19.22 -0.41
C VAL A 189 -2.26 19.71 -1.83
N ILE A 190 -2.02 18.77 -2.74
CA ILE A 190 -1.84 19.04 -4.16
C ILE A 190 -3.05 18.47 -4.90
N ALA A 191 -3.91 19.34 -5.42
CA ALA A 191 -4.95 18.95 -6.38
C ALA A 191 -4.30 18.85 -7.76
N VAL A 192 -4.20 17.64 -8.30
CA VAL A 192 -3.43 17.39 -9.53
C VAL A 192 -4.17 17.92 -10.75
N ASP A 193 -3.53 18.82 -11.50
CA ASP A 193 -4.00 19.26 -12.81
C ASP A 193 -3.66 18.21 -13.89
N ASP A 194 -4.68 17.48 -14.34
CA ASP A 194 -4.54 16.44 -15.38
C ASP A 194 -4.36 16.99 -16.80
N LEU A 195 -4.61 18.28 -17.02
CA LEU A 195 -4.33 18.93 -18.30
C LEU A 195 -2.83 19.18 -18.49
N GLN A 196 -2.04 19.08 -17.42
CA GLN A 196 -0.61 19.32 -17.40
C GLN A 196 0.15 18.06 -16.97
N PRO A 197 0.63 17.23 -17.93
CA PRO A 197 1.27 15.95 -17.63
C PRO A 197 2.45 16.02 -16.65
N ALA A 198 3.16 17.16 -16.61
CA ALA A 198 4.31 17.39 -15.74
C ALA A 198 3.96 18.11 -14.42
N PHE A 199 2.70 18.44 -14.16
CA PHE A 199 2.25 19.26 -13.02
C PHE A 199 2.83 18.79 -11.68
N VAL A 200 2.59 17.52 -11.33
CA VAL A 200 3.08 16.94 -10.06
C VAL A 200 4.60 17.06 -9.96
N LEU A 201 5.33 16.82 -11.06
CA LEU A 201 6.79 16.93 -11.03
C LEU A 201 7.25 18.38 -10.82
N ARG A 202 6.62 19.36 -11.50
CA ARG A 202 6.94 20.78 -11.33
C ARG A 202 6.65 21.24 -9.90
N THR A 203 5.48 20.90 -9.37
CA THR A 203 5.11 21.23 -7.99
C THR A 203 6.10 20.64 -6.99
N PHE A 204 6.57 19.42 -7.21
CA PHE A 204 7.59 18.84 -6.33
C PHE A 204 8.95 19.51 -6.49
N GLU A 205 9.36 19.95 -7.67
CA GLU A 205 10.60 20.73 -7.82
C GLU A 205 10.57 22.02 -6.99
N GLU A 206 9.44 22.73 -7.00
CA GLU A 206 9.22 23.92 -6.17
C GLU A 206 9.27 23.58 -4.67
N LEU A 207 8.58 22.53 -4.23
CA LEU A 207 8.59 22.08 -2.83
C LEU A 207 9.98 21.64 -2.36
N LEU A 208 10.77 21.05 -3.24
CA LEU A 208 12.14 20.62 -2.96
C LEU A 208 13.16 21.76 -3.07
N ALA A 209 12.77 22.90 -3.65
CA ALA A 209 13.63 24.01 -4.03
C ALA A 209 14.83 23.51 -4.86
N VAL A 210 14.53 22.78 -5.94
CA VAL A 210 15.51 22.33 -6.94
C VAL A 210 15.23 23.01 -8.27
N GLU A 211 16.21 23.02 -9.17
CA GLU A 211 16.10 23.65 -10.48
C GLU A 211 14.90 23.08 -11.27
N PRO A 212 14.10 23.95 -11.93
CA PRO A 212 13.06 23.50 -12.84
C PRO A 212 13.62 22.57 -13.93
N GLY A 213 13.01 21.41 -14.11
CA GLY A 213 13.50 20.39 -15.06
C GLY A 213 14.45 19.35 -14.46
N THR A 214 14.68 19.40 -13.14
CA THR A 214 15.41 18.35 -12.41
C THR A 214 14.70 16.99 -12.51
N LEU A 215 13.39 16.95 -12.28
CA LEU A 215 12.59 15.74 -12.39
C LEU A 215 12.12 15.55 -13.83
N THR A 216 12.34 14.39 -14.42
CA THR A 216 11.91 14.11 -15.81
C THR A 216 10.72 13.14 -15.83
N PRO A 217 9.68 13.39 -16.65
CA PRO A 217 8.60 12.43 -16.83
C PRO A 217 9.16 11.13 -17.40
N THR A 218 8.91 10.00 -16.72
CA THR A 218 9.25 8.69 -17.27
C THR A 218 8.23 8.31 -18.34
N GLN A 219 8.69 7.85 -19.51
CA GLN A 219 7.84 7.22 -20.52
C GLN A 219 7.36 5.83 -20.05
N LEU A 220 6.47 5.79 -19.06
CA LEU A 220 5.85 4.54 -18.61
C LEU A 220 4.74 4.10 -19.59
N ARG A 221 5.09 3.86 -20.86
CA ARG A 221 4.16 3.27 -21.85
C ARG A 221 3.64 1.89 -21.42
N ALA A 222 4.33 1.20 -20.50
CA ALA A 222 3.99 -0.14 -20.01
C ALA A 222 2.87 -0.21 -18.94
N ASN A 223 2.22 0.91 -18.60
CA ASN A 223 1.21 1.00 -17.54
C ASN A 223 -0.15 1.52 -18.02
N ARG A 224 -0.56 1.25 -19.28
CA ARG A 224 -1.91 1.63 -19.71
C ARG A 224 -2.98 0.94 -18.86
N SER A 225 -4.12 1.59 -18.69
CA SER A 225 -5.31 0.91 -18.17
C SER A 225 -5.76 -0.17 -19.14
N LEU A 226 -6.35 -1.23 -18.60
CA LEU A 226 -7.02 -2.26 -19.38
C LEU A 226 -8.25 -1.67 -20.08
N THR A 227 -8.58 -2.19 -21.25
CA THR A 227 -9.86 -1.93 -21.91
C THR A 227 -10.98 -2.63 -21.14
N LEU A 228 -12.24 -2.28 -21.44
CA LEU A 228 -13.39 -2.89 -20.78
C LEU A 228 -13.43 -4.41 -21.02
N GLN A 229 -13.14 -4.86 -22.24
CA GLN A 229 -13.10 -6.28 -22.58
C GLN A 229 -11.98 -7.01 -21.83
N GLU A 230 -10.78 -6.42 -21.76
CA GLU A 230 -9.66 -7.00 -21.03
C GLU A 230 -9.93 -7.13 -19.52
N ALA A 231 -10.55 -6.11 -18.91
CA ALA A 231 -10.94 -6.15 -17.52
C ALA A 231 -12.03 -7.20 -17.25
N GLU A 232 -13.03 -7.27 -18.13
CA GLU A 232 -14.09 -8.27 -18.03
C GLU A 232 -13.56 -9.70 -18.19
N LEU A 233 -12.58 -9.91 -19.07
CA LEU A 233 -11.88 -11.19 -19.20
C LEU A 233 -11.22 -11.62 -17.89
N ILE A 234 -10.45 -10.73 -17.24
CA ILE A 234 -9.84 -11.02 -15.93
C ILE A 234 -10.93 -11.29 -14.88
N ARG A 235 -12.02 -10.51 -14.89
CA ARG A 235 -13.12 -10.70 -13.94
C ARG A 235 -13.79 -12.06 -14.10
N ARG A 236 -14.11 -12.48 -15.33
CA ARG A 236 -14.68 -13.81 -15.64
C ARG A 236 -13.71 -14.93 -15.29
N PHE A 237 -12.40 -14.74 -15.56
CA PHE A 237 -11.37 -15.66 -15.09
C PHE A 237 -11.41 -15.81 -13.56
N ASN A 238 -11.49 -14.72 -12.81
CA ASN A 238 -11.58 -14.78 -11.34
C ASN A 238 -12.81 -15.52 -10.85
N GLN A 239 -13.97 -15.28 -11.48
CA GLN A 239 -15.20 -15.99 -11.15
C GLN A 239 -15.03 -17.50 -11.33
N LEU A 240 -14.56 -17.92 -12.51
CA LEU A 240 -14.35 -19.34 -12.85
C LEU A 240 -13.31 -19.99 -11.94
N TYR A 241 -12.20 -19.29 -11.69
CA TYR A 241 -11.12 -19.76 -10.84
C TYR A 241 -11.61 -20.03 -9.41
N THR A 242 -12.38 -19.10 -8.85
CA THR A 242 -12.95 -19.22 -7.51
C THR A 242 -14.04 -20.30 -7.48
N SER A 243 -14.94 -20.35 -8.46
CA SER A 243 -16.04 -21.33 -8.48
C SER A 243 -15.54 -22.76 -8.66
N ALA A 244 -14.45 -22.95 -9.40
CA ALA A 244 -13.83 -24.26 -9.60
C ALA A 244 -13.03 -24.76 -8.38
N GLY A 245 -12.89 -23.95 -7.32
CA GLY A 245 -12.16 -24.34 -6.11
C GLY A 245 -10.68 -24.65 -6.35
N LEU A 246 -10.08 -24.04 -7.37
CA LEU A 246 -8.70 -24.33 -7.76
C LEU A 246 -7.72 -23.97 -6.63
N ARG A 247 -6.63 -24.75 -6.53
CA ARG A 247 -5.55 -24.51 -5.56
C ARG A 247 -5.09 -23.06 -5.63
N LYS A 248 -4.69 -22.45 -4.52
CA LYS A 248 -4.14 -21.08 -4.56
C LYS A 248 -2.89 -21.03 -5.43
N ILE A 249 -2.94 -20.28 -6.53
CA ILE A 249 -1.75 -19.86 -7.27
C ILE A 249 -1.16 -18.62 -6.61
N ASP A 250 0.11 -18.34 -6.91
CA ASP A 250 0.65 -17.01 -6.73
C ASP A 250 -0.02 -16.05 -7.73
N TYR A 251 -1.20 -15.56 -7.35
CA TYR A 251 -2.04 -14.71 -8.18
C TYR A 251 -1.33 -13.39 -8.53
N THR A 252 -0.48 -12.91 -7.61
CA THR A 252 0.36 -11.73 -7.83
C THR A 252 1.32 -11.97 -8.98
N THR A 253 2.04 -13.10 -8.98
CA THR A 253 2.99 -13.39 -10.07
C THR A 253 2.27 -13.79 -11.36
N MET A 254 1.28 -14.68 -11.30
CA MET A 254 0.65 -15.27 -12.49
C MET A 254 -0.30 -14.30 -13.20
N ILE A 255 -1.16 -13.61 -12.44
CA ILE A 255 -2.22 -12.79 -13.03
C ILE A 255 -1.81 -11.33 -13.05
N ARG A 256 -1.44 -10.75 -11.91
CA ARG A 256 -1.11 -9.32 -11.84
C ARG A 256 0.15 -8.96 -12.62
N TYR A 257 1.24 -9.71 -12.44
CA TYR A 257 2.52 -9.46 -13.10
C TYR A 257 2.75 -10.31 -14.37
N GLY A 258 1.89 -11.30 -14.62
CA GLY A 258 1.85 -12.10 -15.84
C GLY A 258 0.77 -11.61 -16.80
N ALA A 259 -0.41 -12.23 -16.74
CA ALA A 259 -1.54 -11.99 -17.64
C ALA A 259 -1.88 -10.51 -17.85
N ALA A 260 -2.13 -9.76 -16.78
CA ALA A 260 -2.55 -8.36 -16.87
C ALA A 260 -1.46 -7.49 -17.51
N ARG A 261 -0.19 -7.73 -17.17
CA ARG A 261 0.95 -7.03 -17.78
C ARG A 261 1.11 -7.36 -19.25
N PHE A 262 0.83 -8.60 -19.64
CA PHE A 262 0.86 -9.02 -21.03
C PHE A 262 -0.23 -8.32 -21.85
N LEU A 263 -1.46 -8.29 -21.32
CA LEU A 263 -2.56 -7.52 -21.93
C LEU A 263 -2.18 -6.05 -22.08
N GLN A 264 -1.66 -5.41 -21.02
CA GLN A 264 -1.25 -4.00 -21.05
C GLN A 264 -0.16 -3.65 -22.08
N ARG A 265 0.57 -4.64 -22.62
CA ARG A 265 1.55 -4.44 -23.71
C ARG A 265 0.93 -4.42 -25.10
N ARG A 266 -0.32 -4.88 -25.27
CA ARG A 266 -1.08 -4.72 -26.52
C ARG A 266 -1.25 -3.23 -26.85
N SER A 267 -1.43 -2.95 -28.13
CA SER A 267 -1.95 -1.69 -28.65
C SER A 267 -3.43 -1.89 -28.99
N PRO A 268 -4.37 -1.49 -28.11
CA PRO A 268 -5.79 -1.67 -28.37
C PRO A 268 -6.24 -0.93 -29.63
N ALA A 269 -7.23 -1.49 -30.33
CA ALA A 269 -7.87 -0.79 -31.42
C ALA A 269 -8.62 0.46 -30.91
N VAL A 270 -8.87 1.44 -31.79
CA VAL A 270 -9.45 2.74 -31.42
C VAL A 270 -10.88 2.59 -30.87
N ASP A 271 -11.61 1.58 -31.32
CA ASP A 271 -12.96 1.23 -30.93
C ASP A 271 -13.03 0.36 -29.66
N GLU A 272 -11.89 -0.16 -29.17
CA GLU A 272 -11.87 -0.86 -27.88
C GLU A 272 -12.28 0.08 -26.74
N GLN A 273 -13.39 -0.28 -26.09
CA GLN A 273 -14.05 0.59 -25.12
C GLN A 273 -13.23 0.75 -23.84
N ARG A 274 -13.18 1.97 -23.31
CA ARG A 274 -12.63 2.26 -21.98
C ARG A 274 -13.69 2.04 -20.90
N ILE A 275 -13.25 1.77 -19.68
CA ILE A 275 -14.14 1.73 -18.52
C ILE A 275 -14.49 3.17 -18.13
N LEU A 276 -15.78 3.49 -18.19
CA LEU A 276 -16.32 4.81 -17.85
C LEU A 276 -17.37 4.68 -16.75
N LEU A 277 -17.56 5.78 -16.01
CA LEU A 277 -18.65 5.85 -15.04
C LEU A 277 -19.99 6.05 -15.77
N PRO A 278 -21.04 5.28 -15.41
CA PRO A 278 -22.40 5.58 -15.82
C PRO A 278 -22.85 6.91 -15.22
N ASP A 279 -23.86 7.55 -15.82
CA ASP A 279 -24.28 8.91 -15.44
C ASP A 279 -24.70 9.04 -13.98
N TRP A 280 -25.41 8.03 -13.46
CA TRP A 280 -25.83 8.00 -12.06
C TRP A 280 -24.63 7.98 -11.11
N ALA A 281 -23.57 7.23 -11.45
CA ALA A 281 -22.38 7.11 -10.63
C ALA A 281 -21.52 8.38 -10.72
N ASN A 282 -21.44 9.00 -11.90
CA ASN A 282 -20.79 10.30 -12.05
C ASN A 282 -21.45 11.37 -11.19
N ARG A 283 -22.78 11.52 -11.26
CA ARG A 283 -23.51 12.48 -10.41
C ARG A 283 -23.23 12.24 -8.93
N ARG A 284 -23.31 10.98 -8.49
CA ARG A 284 -23.05 10.63 -7.08
C ARG A 284 -21.60 10.88 -6.65
N ALA A 285 -20.63 10.56 -7.50
CA ALA A 285 -19.22 10.85 -7.23
C ALA A 285 -18.94 12.35 -7.16
N THR A 286 -19.57 13.14 -8.02
CA THR A 286 -19.49 14.61 -8.03
C THR A 286 -20.10 15.22 -6.76
N GLU A 287 -21.28 14.76 -6.31
CA GLU A 287 -21.87 15.17 -5.03
C GLU A 287 -20.94 14.90 -3.85
N LEU A 288 -20.38 13.68 -3.79
CA LEU A 288 -19.41 13.30 -2.76
C LEU A 288 -18.17 14.18 -2.83
N ALA A 289 -17.63 14.43 -4.03
CA ALA A 289 -16.45 15.26 -4.21
C ALA A 289 -16.66 16.71 -3.74
N ARG A 290 -17.82 17.32 -4.01
CA ARG A 290 -18.17 18.67 -3.52
C ARG A 290 -18.07 18.74 -2.00
N MET A 291 -18.74 17.82 -1.30
CA MET A 291 -18.66 17.76 0.16
C MET A 291 -17.22 17.61 0.66
N MET A 292 -16.40 16.79 0.00
CA MET A 292 -15.01 16.61 0.41
C MET A 292 -14.17 17.88 0.23
N ILE A 293 -14.41 18.62 -0.84
CA ILE A 293 -13.65 19.82 -1.18
C ILE A 293 -14.03 20.98 -0.29
N ASP A 294 -15.31 21.13 0.03
CA ASP A 294 -15.79 22.11 1.02
C ASP A 294 -15.09 21.88 2.37
N ASP A 295 -15.02 20.63 2.83
CA ASP A 295 -14.31 20.24 4.06
C ASP A 295 -12.79 20.52 3.98
N ILE A 296 -12.15 20.29 2.83
CA ILE A 296 -10.71 20.55 2.64
C ILE A 296 -10.44 22.05 2.62
N ALA A 297 -11.25 22.84 1.90
CA ALA A 297 -11.13 24.28 1.83
C ALA A 297 -11.31 24.93 3.22
N ALA A 298 -12.29 24.44 4.00
CA ALA A 298 -12.53 24.91 5.37
C ALA A 298 -11.45 24.49 6.38
N SER A 299 -10.60 23.52 6.05
CA SER A 299 -9.61 22.97 6.98
C SER A 299 -8.40 23.87 7.25
N GLY A 300 -8.20 24.93 6.45
CA GLY A 300 -7.05 25.84 6.56
C GLY A 300 -5.71 25.25 6.08
N VAL A 301 -5.72 24.04 5.51
CA VAL A 301 -4.53 23.42 4.93
C VAL A 301 -4.05 24.19 3.70
N ARG A 302 -2.73 24.21 3.45
CA ARG A 302 -2.18 24.75 2.20
C ARG A 302 -2.62 23.87 1.03
N VAL A 303 -3.23 24.47 0.01
CA VAL A 303 -3.63 23.80 -1.23
C VAL A 303 -2.82 24.35 -2.41
N ILE A 304 -2.32 23.46 -3.25
CA ILE A 304 -1.65 23.78 -4.52
C ILE A 304 -2.43 23.12 -5.66
N GLY A 305 -2.74 23.88 -6.70
CA GLY A 305 -3.48 23.41 -7.86
C GLY A 305 -4.99 23.68 -7.79
N PRO A 306 -5.72 23.32 -8.85
CA PRO A 306 -7.14 23.63 -9.00
C PRO A 306 -7.99 22.68 -8.17
N LEU A 307 -8.39 23.10 -6.96
CA LEU A 307 -9.17 22.25 -6.06
C LEU A 307 -10.54 21.88 -6.64
N ASP A 308 -11.18 22.81 -7.36
CA ASP A 308 -12.49 22.61 -7.99
C ASP A 308 -12.50 21.52 -9.07
N ASP A 309 -11.35 21.27 -9.71
CA ASP A 309 -11.20 20.19 -10.70
C ASP A 309 -11.44 18.81 -10.10
N LEU A 310 -11.31 18.65 -8.78
CA LEU A 310 -11.60 17.40 -8.09
C LEU A 310 -13.11 17.04 -8.13
N VAL A 311 -14.01 18.04 -8.30
CA VAL A 311 -15.46 17.84 -8.51
C VAL A 311 -15.76 17.42 -9.94
N GLU A 312 -15.31 18.26 -10.87
CA GLU A 312 -15.64 18.19 -12.27
C GLU A 312 -14.34 18.42 -13.06
N PRO A 313 -13.59 17.36 -13.37
CA PRO A 313 -12.34 17.52 -14.07
C PRO A 313 -12.59 18.20 -15.41
N ARG A 314 -11.86 19.29 -15.66
CA ARG A 314 -11.77 19.92 -16.97
C ARG A 314 -11.43 18.84 -18.00
N SER A 315 -12.35 18.59 -18.93
CA SER A 315 -12.31 17.41 -19.82
C SER A 315 -12.51 17.80 -21.29
N THR A 316 -11.93 16.98 -22.17
CA THR A 316 -12.35 16.84 -23.57
C THR A 316 -13.68 16.06 -23.67
N PRO A 317 -14.38 16.07 -24.82
CA PRO A 317 -15.74 15.54 -24.95
C PRO A 317 -15.91 14.15 -24.37
N ARG A 318 -17.00 13.93 -23.63
CA ARG A 318 -17.27 12.64 -22.98
C ARG A 318 -17.46 11.56 -24.05
N PRO A 319 -16.69 10.45 -24.00
CA PRO A 319 -16.91 9.35 -24.93
C PRO A 319 -18.28 8.73 -24.73
N ALA A 320 -18.79 8.07 -25.77
CA ALA A 320 -20.03 7.30 -25.69
C ALA A 320 -19.96 6.27 -24.54
N GLN A 321 -21.09 6.03 -23.88
CA GLN A 321 -21.18 5.03 -22.82
C GLN A 321 -20.86 3.63 -23.38
N PRO A 322 -20.09 2.81 -22.66
CA PRO A 322 -19.76 1.48 -23.13
C PRO A 322 -21.02 0.62 -23.26
N THR A 323 -21.14 -0.08 -24.39
CA THR A 323 -22.12 -1.16 -24.55
C THR A 323 -21.51 -2.40 -23.90
N GLY A 324 -22.08 -2.88 -22.80
CA GLY A 324 -21.50 -3.95 -21.98
C GLY A 324 -20.97 -5.16 -22.77
N VAL A 325 -20.06 -5.92 -22.16
CA VAL A 325 -19.36 -7.03 -22.82
C VAL A 325 -20.21 -8.31 -22.77
N THR A 326 -20.74 -8.72 -23.92
CA THR A 326 -21.59 -9.93 -24.05
C THR A 326 -20.75 -11.19 -24.22
N ALA A 327 -19.73 -11.15 -25.09
CA ALA A 327 -18.82 -12.25 -25.38
C ALA A 327 -17.36 -11.87 -25.08
N VAL A 328 -16.53 -12.89 -24.82
CA VAL A 328 -15.07 -12.73 -24.66
C VAL A 328 -14.41 -12.99 -26.01
N ASP A 329 -13.55 -12.08 -26.44
CA ASP A 329 -12.72 -12.26 -27.64
C ASP A 329 -11.72 -13.42 -27.43
N PRO A 330 -11.72 -14.46 -28.29
CA PRO A 330 -10.75 -15.54 -28.24
C PRO A 330 -9.29 -15.07 -28.28
N GLU A 331 -9.00 -13.98 -29.00
CA GLU A 331 -7.65 -13.42 -29.07
C GLU A 331 -7.20 -12.87 -27.72
N LEU A 332 -8.08 -12.16 -27.00
CA LEU A 332 -7.81 -11.69 -25.64
C LEU A 332 -7.61 -12.86 -24.67
N ALA A 333 -8.40 -13.92 -24.80
CA ALA A 333 -8.23 -15.13 -23.99
C ALA A 333 -6.86 -15.78 -24.25
N ALA A 334 -6.41 -15.85 -25.51
CA ALA A 334 -5.09 -16.34 -25.87
C ALA A 334 -3.96 -15.47 -25.28
N HIS A 335 -4.09 -14.14 -25.31
CA HIS A 335 -3.13 -13.22 -24.68
C HIS A 335 -3.05 -13.40 -23.16
N LEU A 336 -4.19 -13.57 -22.49
CA LEU A 336 -4.22 -13.87 -21.06
C LEU A 336 -3.48 -15.17 -20.77
N ALA A 337 -3.77 -16.25 -21.52
CA ALA A 337 -3.12 -17.54 -21.36
C ALA A 337 -1.60 -17.46 -21.58
N ALA A 338 -1.16 -16.78 -22.64
CA ALA A 338 0.26 -16.55 -22.91
C ALA A 338 0.96 -15.82 -21.75
N GLY A 339 0.32 -14.80 -21.19
CA GLY A 339 0.87 -14.07 -20.04
C GLY A 339 0.96 -14.91 -18.77
N VAL A 340 0.02 -15.85 -18.54
CA VAL A 340 0.12 -16.82 -17.44
C VAL A 340 1.27 -17.80 -17.69
N ILE A 341 1.39 -18.34 -18.90
CA ILE A 341 2.45 -19.30 -19.27
C ILE A 341 3.84 -18.67 -19.14
N ASP A 342 4.02 -17.45 -19.63
CA ASP A 342 5.27 -16.71 -19.48
C ASP A 342 5.62 -16.49 -18.00
N ALA A 343 4.64 -16.11 -17.18
CA ALA A 343 4.85 -15.95 -15.74
C ALA A 343 5.23 -17.27 -15.06
N MET A 344 4.61 -18.39 -15.44
CA MET A 344 4.97 -19.73 -14.95
C MET A 344 6.40 -20.10 -15.32
N GLY A 345 6.85 -19.82 -16.55
CA GLY A 345 8.23 -20.09 -16.98
C GLY A 345 9.27 -19.27 -16.20
N ARG A 346 8.89 -18.07 -15.74
CA ARG A 346 9.72 -17.20 -14.89
C ARG A 346 9.56 -17.49 -13.40
N TYR A 347 8.56 -18.27 -13.01
CA TYR A 347 8.27 -18.56 -11.62
C TYR A 347 9.33 -19.49 -11.05
N ARG A 348 10.10 -18.97 -10.10
CA ARG A 348 10.87 -19.80 -9.18
C ARG A 348 10.03 -19.93 -7.92
N PRO A 349 9.64 -21.15 -7.50
CA PRO A 349 9.07 -21.32 -6.17
C PRO A 349 10.03 -20.68 -5.17
N ALA A 350 9.51 -19.93 -4.20
CA ALA A 350 10.29 -19.71 -3.00
C ALA A 350 10.72 -21.11 -2.51
N GLU A 351 12.02 -21.35 -2.38
CA GLU A 351 12.48 -22.54 -1.65
C GLU A 351 11.70 -22.55 -0.34
N ASP A 352 11.08 -23.69 -0.02
CA ASP A 352 10.59 -23.91 1.35
C ASP A 352 11.76 -23.53 2.26
N PRO A 353 11.58 -22.60 3.22
CA PRO A 353 12.69 -22.15 4.04
C PRO A 353 13.31 -23.39 4.66
N ASP A 354 14.58 -23.66 4.29
CA ASP A 354 15.34 -24.77 4.84
C ASP A 354 15.15 -24.72 6.37
N PRO A 355 14.56 -25.74 7.00
CA PRO A 355 14.33 -25.74 8.44
C PRO A 355 15.63 -25.57 9.24
N ALA A 356 16.79 -25.82 8.61
CA ALA A 356 18.11 -25.55 9.18
C ALA A 356 18.62 -24.11 9.00
N ARG A 357 18.02 -23.31 8.11
CA ARG A 357 18.32 -21.87 7.87
C ARG A 357 17.23 -20.91 8.30
N ALA A 358 16.14 -21.39 8.90
CA ALA A 358 15.22 -20.53 9.63
C ALA A 358 16.01 -19.71 10.67
N PRO A 359 15.98 -18.37 10.63
CA PRO A 359 16.55 -17.57 11.69
C PRO A 359 15.93 -18.04 12.99
N VAL A 360 16.79 -18.51 13.88
CA VAL A 360 16.45 -19.15 15.13
C VAL A 360 15.24 -18.46 15.77
N LEU A 361 14.17 -19.23 15.97
CA LEU A 361 12.94 -18.88 16.71
C LEU A 361 13.18 -18.38 18.16
N SER A 362 14.45 -18.17 18.54
CA SER A 362 14.90 -17.58 19.80
C SER A 362 14.81 -16.04 19.82
N THR A 363 14.75 -15.37 18.66
CA THR A 363 14.70 -13.89 18.61
C THR A 363 13.27 -13.33 18.64
N VAL A 364 12.28 -14.06 18.10
CA VAL A 364 10.87 -13.63 18.04
C VAL A 364 10.15 -13.65 19.41
N LEU A 365 10.76 -14.21 20.45
CA LEU A 365 10.20 -14.24 21.81
C LEU A 365 10.91 -13.32 22.82
N ARG A 366 11.81 -12.41 22.38
CA ARG A 366 12.50 -11.46 23.27
C ARG A 366 11.87 -10.07 23.40
N THR A 367 10.87 -9.70 22.60
CA THR A 367 10.32 -8.31 22.60
C THR A 367 8.91 -8.14 23.16
N ASN A 368 8.22 -9.20 23.60
CA ASN A 368 7.01 -9.04 24.42
C ASN A 368 7.35 -8.96 25.91
N ARG A 369 7.98 -7.86 26.31
CA ARG A 369 7.93 -7.36 27.69
C ARG A 369 6.92 -6.22 27.74
N VAL A 370 5.64 -6.58 27.69
CA VAL A 370 4.60 -5.73 28.28
C VAL A 370 4.88 -5.72 29.78
N VAL A 371 5.41 -4.61 30.27
CA VAL A 371 5.51 -4.35 31.70
C VAL A 371 4.08 -4.11 32.20
N ARG A 372 3.46 -5.14 32.79
CA ARG A 372 2.41 -4.99 33.79
C ARG A 372 2.72 -5.94 34.96
N ARG A 373 2.53 -5.43 36.17
CA ARG A 373 3.09 -5.95 37.44
C ARG A 373 2.62 -7.39 37.75
N PRO A 374 3.47 -8.25 38.36
CA PRO A 374 3.10 -9.60 38.75
C PRO A 374 2.46 -9.62 40.16
N GLY A 375 1.18 -9.97 40.21
CA GLY A 375 0.45 -10.34 41.42
C GLY A 375 -0.82 -11.06 40.97
N ASP A 376 -0.94 -12.32 41.37
CA ASP A 376 -2.09 -13.23 41.21
C ASP A 376 -2.47 -13.71 39.81
N PHE A 377 -1.96 -14.90 39.46
CA PHE A 377 -2.70 -15.85 38.65
C PHE A 377 -2.62 -17.23 39.31
N ASP A 378 -3.78 -17.73 39.73
CA ASP A 378 -3.96 -19.05 40.35
C ASP A 378 -3.67 -20.17 39.32
N ALA A 379 -3.03 -21.26 39.77
CA ALA A 379 -2.58 -22.37 38.94
C ALA A 379 -3.73 -23.11 38.22
N VAL A 380 -4.96 -22.94 38.71
CA VAL A 380 -6.19 -23.46 38.10
C VAL A 380 -6.59 -22.64 36.87
N GLU A 381 -6.48 -21.32 36.93
CA GLU A 381 -6.83 -20.41 35.83
C GLU A 381 -5.86 -20.56 34.65
N LEU A 382 -4.58 -20.75 34.94
CA LEU A 382 -3.54 -20.99 33.93
C LEU A 382 -3.77 -22.31 33.18
N ARG A 383 -4.27 -23.34 33.88
CA ARG A 383 -4.56 -24.66 33.31
C ARG A 383 -5.76 -24.59 32.36
N GLY A 384 -6.84 -23.94 32.78
CA GLY A 384 -8.02 -23.69 31.93
C GLY A 384 -7.73 -22.80 30.71
N ARG A 385 -6.70 -21.95 30.77
CA ARG A 385 -6.26 -21.12 29.63
C ARG A 385 -5.41 -21.92 28.63
N ILE A 386 -4.62 -22.88 29.11
CA ILE A 386 -3.85 -23.82 28.28
C ILE A 386 -4.80 -24.76 27.54
N ASP A 387 -5.82 -25.28 28.20
CA ASP A 387 -6.75 -26.23 27.57
C ASP A 387 -7.65 -25.52 26.53
N ARG A 388 -7.99 -24.25 26.73
CA ARG A 388 -8.65 -23.41 25.72
C ARG A 388 -7.77 -23.12 24.50
N LEU A 389 -6.47 -22.91 24.70
CA LEU A 389 -5.51 -22.73 23.60
C LEU A 389 -5.27 -24.03 22.84
N ARG A 390 -5.21 -25.18 23.53
CA ARG A 390 -5.16 -26.51 22.91
C ARG A 390 -6.39 -26.79 22.05
N ALA A 391 -7.59 -26.59 22.60
CA ALA A 391 -8.85 -26.81 21.90
C ALA A 391 -9.10 -25.83 20.73
N ARG A 392 -8.38 -24.69 20.70
CA ARG A 392 -8.38 -23.74 19.57
C ARG A 392 -7.35 -24.14 18.51
N ALA A 393 -6.16 -24.58 18.92
CA ALA A 393 -5.14 -25.10 18.01
C ALA A 393 -5.58 -26.38 17.29
N ASP A 394 -6.29 -27.28 17.98
CA ASP A 394 -6.87 -28.49 17.37
C ASP A 394 -8.04 -28.17 16.42
N ARG A 395 -8.65 -26.98 16.50
CA ARG A 395 -9.77 -26.53 15.64
C ARG A 395 -9.34 -25.71 14.42
N GLU A 396 -8.23 -24.98 14.49
CA GLU A 396 -7.83 -24.00 13.46
C GLU A 396 -6.66 -24.48 12.56
N LEU A 397 -6.01 -25.63 12.82
CA LEU A 397 -4.83 -26.06 12.06
C LEU A 397 -4.80 -27.58 11.79
N LEU A 398 -4.75 -27.95 10.50
CA LEU A 398 -4.25 -29.25 10.03
C LEU A 398 -2.74 -29.34 10.32
N ILE A 399 -2.37 -29.64 11.56
CA ILE A 399 -0.98 -29.94 11.93
C ILE A 399 -0.73 -31.40 11.55
N THR A 400 0.22 -31.66 10.65
CA THR A 400 0.70 -33.03 10.37
C THR A 400 1.32 -33.65 11.63
N GLU A 401 1.23 -34.97 11.82
CA GLU A 401 1.66 -35.67 13.03
C GLU A 401 3.11 -35.33 13.46
N ALA A 402 3.98 -35.01 12.49
CA ALA A 402 5.37 -34.58 12.73
C ALA A 402 5.47 -33.27 13.54
N GLY A 403 4.65 -32.25 13.23
CA GLY A 403 4.66 -30.96 13.95
C GLY A 403 4.11 -31.06 15.37
N ARG A 404 3.23 -32.05 15.62
CA ARG A 404 2.67 -32.33 16.95
C ARG A 404 3.74 -32.87 17.90
N GLY A 405 4.62 -33.73 17.40
CA GLY A 405 5.74 -34.31 18.17
C GLY A 405 6.74 -33.27 18.65
N ASP A 406 7.10 -32.29 17.80
CA ASP A 406 8.08 -31.26 18.13
C ASP A 406 7.55 -30.21 19.11
N LEU A 407 6.27 -29.83 18.97
CA LEU A 407 5.60 -28.95 19.92
C LEU A 407 5.53 -29.58 21.33
N LEU A 408 5.21 -30.88 21.39
CA LEU A 408 5.16 -31.63 22.66
C LEU A 408 6.55 -31.78 23.30
N ARG A 409 7.59 -32.01 22.49
CA ARG A 409 8.98 -32.06 22.97
C ARG A 409 9.44 -30.72 23.55
N GLU A 410 9.11 -29.60 22.91
CA GLU A 410 9.52 -28.27 23.37
C GLU A 410 8.74 -27.81 24.60
N LEU A 411 7.44 -28.08 24.67
CA LEU A 411 6.63 -27.80 25.87
C LEU A 411 7.12 -28.60 27.08
N ARG A 412 7.44 -29.89 26.89
CA ARG A 412 8.00 -30.75 27.94
C ARG A 412 9.37 -30.21 28.41
N ARG A 413 10.26 -29.83 27.48
CA ARG A 413 11.57 -29.22 27.79
C ARG A 413 11.44 -27.93 28.60
N ARG A 414 10.47 -27.07 28.31
CA ARG A 414 10.24 -25.81 29.05
C ARG A 414 9.65 -26.05 30.45
N LEU A 415 8.77 -27.03 30.60
CA LEU A 415 8.25 -27.43 31.92
C LEU A 415 9.38 -27.99 32.80
N THR A 416 10.25 -28.84 32.25
CA THR A 416 11.41 -29.37 32.98
C THR A 416 12.40 -28.26 33.36
N ARG A 417 12.63 -27.26 32.50
CA ARG A 417 13.50 -26.11 32.83
C ARG A 417 12.88 -25.19 33.89
N ARG A 418 11.57 -24.95 33.88
CA ARG A 418 10.88 -24.15 34.91
C ARG A 418 10.81 -24.85 36.26
N LEU A 419 10.62 -26.17 36.27
CA LEU A 419 10.67 -26.98 37.50
C LEU A 419 12.09 -27.02 38.07
N LYS A 420 13.12 -27.23 37.23
CA LYS A 420 14.54 -27.16 37.66
C LYS A 420 14.94 -25.77 38.15
N GLY A 421 14.39 -24.69 37.58
CA GLY A 421 14.61 -23.32 38.03
C GLY A 421 13.97 -22.98 39.38
N ARG A 422 12.85 -23.63 39.74
CA ARG A 422 12.22 -23.47 41.08
C ARG A 422 12.92 -24.27 42.17
N VAL A 423 13.45 -25.46 41.86
CA VAL A 423 14.23 -26.25 42.83
C VAL A 423 15.56 -25.56 43.17
N ARG A 424 16.17 -24.86 42.22
CA ARG A 424 17.43 -24.13 42.43
C ARG A 424 17.30 -22.81 43.22
N ARG A 425 16.09 -22.25 43.32
CA ARG A 425 15.77 -21.03 44.11
C ARG A 425 15.21 -21.31 45.51
N ARG A 426 15.03 -22.58 45.90
CA ARG A 426 14.59 -22.99 47.25
C ARG A 426 15.70 -23.66 48.07
N ARG A 427 16.93 -23.75 47.54
CA ARG A 427 18.11 -24.34 48.22
C ARG A 427 19.34 -23.42 48.18
N GLY A 428 19.15 -22.13 47.92
CA GLY A 428 20.20 -21.12 47.90
C GLY A 428 19.72 -19.87 48.62
#